data_AF-A0A970UFQ2-F1
#
_entry.id   AF-A0A970UFQ2-F1
#
_cell.length_a   1.000
_cell.length_b   1.000
_cell.length_c   1.000
_cell.angle_alpha   90.00
_cell.angle_beta   90.00
_cell.angle_gamma   90.00
#
_symmetry.space_group_name_H-M   'P 1'
#
loop_
_entity.id
_entity.type
_entity.pdbx_description
1 polymer ?
#
loop_
_entity_poly.entity_id
_entity_poly.type
_entity_poly.pdbx_seq_one_letter_code
_entity_poly.pdbx_strand_id
1 'polypeptide(L)'
;TEPIDYPKAIKPNLQVILTQQAAEEYAGETLPGGRIIYDDFFVTSFPQVDANVYYLPIIRTAREKIGKEIVTNMVALGAVARVLELEKIAKPESIKKAILGKVPQGTKQLNSQAFDEGYELFKNSVHL
;
A
#
# COMPACT_ATOMS: atom_id res chain seq x y z
N THR A 1 -11.48 21.88 4.17
CA THR A 1 -11.22 21.01 3.01
C THR A 1 -11.93 21.60 1.82
N GLU A 2 -11.24 21.72 0.70
CA GLU A 2 -11.86 22.13 -0.57
C GLU A 2 -12.58 20.93 -1.21
N PRO A 3 -13.62 21.16 -2.03
CA PRO A 3 -14.35 20.10 -2.72
C PRO A 3 -13.49 19.40 -3.78
N ILE A 4 -13.80 18.14 -4.08
CA ILE A 4 -13.15 17.38 -5.15
C ILE A 4 -13.99 17.54 -6.41
N ASP A 5 -13.49 18.33 -7.37
CA ASP A 5 -14.19 18.60 -8.63
C ASP A 5 -13.92 17.51 -9.69
N TYR A 6 -12.76 16.84 -9.63
CA TYR A 6 -12.39 15.75 -10.53
C TYR A 6 -11.94 14.51 -9.73
N PRO A 7 -12.63 13.36 -9.83
CA PRO A 7 -12.44 12.24 -8.90
C PRO A 7 -11.27 11.32 -9.25
N LYS A 8 -10.59 11.50 -10.39
CA LYS A 8 -9.46 10.66 -10.78
C LYS A 8 -8.13 11.27 -10.31
N ALA A 9 -7.26 10.44 -9.78
CA ALA A 9 -5.87 10.82 -9.55
C ALA A 9 -5.17 10.97 -10.91
N ILE A 10 -4.48 12.10 -11.11
CA ILE A 10 -3.70 12.38 -12.35
C ILE A 10 -2.19 12.27 -12.07
N LYS A 11 -1.75 12.76 -10.92
CA LYS A 11 -0.36 12.67 -10.45
C LYS A 11 -0.32 12.29 -8.98
N PRO A 12 -0.47 11.00 -8.64
CA PRO A 12 -0.52 10.57 -7.25
C PRO A 12 0.81 10.84 -6.54
N ASN A 13 0.71 11.24 -5.26
CA ASN A 13 1.85 11.37 -4.35
C ASN A 13 2.20 10.05 -3.65
N LEU A 14 1.31 9.06 -3.71
CA LEU A 14 1.51 7.70 -3.23
C LEU A 14 0.84 6.71 -4.18
N GLN A 15 1.57 5.69 -4.62
CA GLN A 15 1.04 4.55 -5.37
C GLN A 15 1.39 3.23 -4.70
N VAL A 16 0.49 2.24 -4.81
CA VAL A 16 0.77 0.83 -4.51
C VAL A 16 0.56 0.05 -5.79
N ILE A 17 1.61 -0.62 -6.27
CA ILE A 17 1.65 -1.30 -7.55
C ILE A 17 2.01 -2.77 -7.31
N LEU A 18 1.05 -3.66 -7.58
CA LEU A 18 1.17 -5.08 -7.26
C LEU A 18 1.48 -5.97 -8.47
N THR A 19 1.53 -5.41 -9.69
CA THR A 19 1.73 -6.19 -10.92
C THR A 19 2.70 -5.49 -11.86
N GLN A 20 3.45 -6.27 -12.64
CA GLN A 20 4.39 -5.75 -13.63
C GLN A 20 3.73 -4.78 -14.62
N GLN A 21 2.55 -5.15 -15.16
CA GLN A 21 1.82 -4.30 -16.09
C GLN A 21 1.49 -2.92 -15.49
N ALA A 22 1.05 -2.88 -14.22
CA ALA A 22 0.76 -1.62 -13.55
C ALA A 22 2.02 -0.78 -13.28
N ALA A 23 3.18 -1.43 -13.07
CA ALA A 23 4.45 -0.73 -12.92
C ALA A 23 4.87 -0.04 -14.23
N GLU A 24 4.69 -0.72 -15.36
CA GLU A 24 4.99 -0.16 -16.68
C GLU A 24 4.02 0.97 -17.06
N GLU A 25 2.74 0.83 -16.72
CA GLU A 25 1.69 1.77 -17.12
C GLU A 25 1.64 3.03 -16.22
N TYR A 26 1.73 2.88 -14.89
CA TYR A 26 1.37 3.95 -13.96
C TYR A 26 2.54 4.56 -13.18
N ALA A 27 3.70 3.90 -13.12
CA ALA A 27 4.80 4.40 -12.29
C ALA A 27 5.24 5.82 -12.68
N GLY A 28 5.28 6.10 -13.99
CA GLY A 28 5.66 7.40 -14.54
C GLY A 28 4.68 8.54 -14.25
N GLU A 29 3.46 8.23 -13.78
CA GLU A 29 2.47 9.25 -13.39
C GLU A 29 2.69 9.76 -11.96
N THR A 30 3.58 9.14 -11.18
CA THR A 30 3.89 9.58 -9.81
C THR A 30 4.45 10.99 -9.81
N LEU A 31 3.97 11.82 -8.87
CA LEU A 31 4.53 13.16 -8.67
C LEU A 31 6.03 13.07 -8.30
N PRO A 32 6.89 13.97 -8.81
CA PRO A 32 8.26 14.13 -8.33
C PRO A 32 8.36 14.17 -6.79
N GLY A 33 9.25 13.36 -6.22
CA GLY A 33 9.40 13.20 -4.77
C GLY A 33 8.28 12.43 -4.08
N GLY A 34 7.32 11.89 -4.83
CA GLY A 34 6.25 11.02 -4.33
C GLY A 34 6.77 9.67 -3.82
N ARG A 35 5.86 8.74 -3.54
CA ARG A 35 6.20 7.38 -3.09
C ARG A 35 5.55 6.33 -3.96
N ILE A 36 6.28 5.26 -4.25
CA ILE A 36 5.73 4.07 -4.90
C ILE A 36 6.07 2.87 -4.04
N ILE A 37 5.06 2.05 -3.74
CA ILE A 37 5.22 0.75 -3.09
C ILE A 37 4.99 -0.33 -4.14
N TYR A 38 6.04 -1.03 -4.54
CA TYR A 38 5.98 -2.19 -5.41
C TYR A 38 5.92 -3.48 -4.61
N ASP A 39 5.18 -4.46 -5.10
CA ASP A 39 5.22 -5.83 -4.60
C ASP A 39 6.35 -6.64 -5.26
N ASP A 40 7.11 -7.38 -4.45
CA ASP A 40 8.26 -8.17 -4.92
C ASP A 40 7.94 -9.50 -5.59
N PHE A 41 6.67 -9.91 -5.58
CA PHE A 41 6.26 -11.20 -6.10
C PHE A 41 5.98 -11.12 -7.61
N PHE A 42 5.28 -10.07 -8.05
CA PHE A 42 4.89 -9.91 -9.46
C PHE A 42 5.57 -8.76 -10.19
N VAL A 43 6.16 -7.78 -9.50
CA VAL A 43 6.91 -6.70 -10.14
C VAL A 43 8.38 -7.08 -10.12
N THR A 44 8.94 -7.49 -11.25
CA THR A 44 10.35 -7.91 -11.31
C THR A 44 11.27 -6.80 -11.80
N SER A 45 10.70 -5.76 -12.40
CA SER A 45 11.39 -4.54 -12.82
C SER A 45 10.45 -3.35 -12.84
N PHE A 46 10.96 -2.14 -12.68
CA PHE A 46 10.18 -0.92 -12.73
C PHE A 46 11.02 0.21 -13.36
N PRO A 47 10.37 1.19 -14.03
CA PRO A 47 11.09 2.29 -14.64
C PRO A 47 11.77 3.16 -13.59
N GLN A 48 12.87 3.83 -13.99
CA GLN A 48 13.47 4.87 -13.16
C GLN A 48 12.55 6.09 -13.15
N VAL A 49 12.14 6.49 -11.95
CA VAL A 49 11.21 7.59 -11.72
C VAL A 49 11.73 8.46 -10.58
N ASP A 50 11.36 9.74 -10.58
CA ASP A 50 11.66 10.67 -9.46
C ASP A 50 10.67 10.44 -8.31
N ALA A 51 10.78 9.30 -7.64
CA ALA A 51 9.96 8.94 -6.49
C ALA A 51 10.76 8.08 -5.51
N ASN A 52 10.36 8.12 -4.24
CA ASN A 52 10.89 7.22 -3.23
C ASN A 52 10.27 5.83 -3.44
N VAL A 53 11.08 4.88 -3.89
CA VAL A 53 10.63 3.54 -4.23
C VAL A 53 10.81 2.58 -3.06
N TYR A 54 9.73 1.89 -2.69
CA TYR A 54 9.72 0.85 -1.67
C TYR A 54 9.36 -0.48 -2.32
N TYR A 55 10.19 -1.49 -2.15
CA TYR A 55 9.99 -2.81 -2.75
C TYR A 55 9.73 -3.83 -1.64
N LEU A 56 8.47 -4.25 -1.49
CA LEU A 56 8.01 -4.97 -0.30
C LEU A 56 7.41 -6.34 -0.66
N PRO A 57 7.56 -7.35 0.21
CA PRO A 57 6.97 -8.68 0.03
C PRO A 57 5.49 -8.72 0.41
N ILE A 58 4.63 -7.93 -0.25
CA ILE A 58 3.21 -7.77 0.13
C ILE A 58 2.45 -9.09 -0.06
N ILE A 59 2.51 -9.66 -1.25
CA ILE A 59 1.81 -10.90 -1.63
C ILE A 59 2.39 -12.09 -0.87
N ARG A 60 3.73 -12.15 -0.77
CA ARG A 60 4.41 -13.18 0.03
C ARG A 60 3.98 -13.12 1.48
N THR A 61 3.87 -11.94 2.08
CA THR A 61 3.40 -11.79 3.45
C THR A 61 1.98 -12.29 3.64
N ALA A 62 1.06 -11.96 2.73
CA ALA A 62 -0.31 -12.48 2.77
C ALA A 62 -0.35 -14.02 2.66
N ARG A 63 0.46 -14.61 1.78
CA ARG A 63 0.51 -16.06 1.56
C ARG A 63 1.21 -16.82 2.67
N GLU A 64 2.41 -16.38 3.05
CA GLU A 64 3.35 -17.15 3.86
C GLU A 64 3.16 -16.88 5.37
N LYS A 65 2.93 -15.62 5.76
CA LYS A 65 2.72 -15.27 7.19
C LYS A 65 1.27 -15.40 7.62
N ILE A 66 0.33 -14.94 6.79
CA ILE A 66 -1.10 -14.95 7.12
C ILE A 66 -1.80 -16.22 6.62
N GLY A 67 -1.21 -16.92 5.66
CA GLY A 67 -1.76 -18.17 5.11
C GLY A 67 -2.90 -17.97 4.10
N LYS A 68 -3.20 -16.72 3.70
CA LYS A 68 -4.33 -16.40 2.80
C LYS A 68 -4.01 -15.24 1.87
N GLU A 69 -3.84 -15.53 0.58
CA GLU A 69 -3.62 -14.49 -0.44
C GLU A 69 -4.75 -13.46 -0.56
N ILE A 70 -5.98 -13.83 -0.22
CA ILE A 70 -7.14 -12.93 -0.26
C ILE A 70 -6.99 -11.69 0.64
N VAL A 71 -6.04 -11.68 1.59
CA VAL A 71 -5.74 -10.52 2.44
C VAL A 71 -4.59 -9.64 1.95
N THR A 72 -4.09 -9.85 0.72
CA THR A 72 -3.04 -9.01 0.10
C THR A 72 -3.38 -7.53 0.17
N ASN A 73 -4.63 -7.17 -0.11
CA ASN A 73 -5.10 -5.78 -0.02
C ASN A 73 -4.98 -5.19 1.39
N MET A 74 -5.16 -5.99 2.45
CA MET A 74 -5.00 -5.54 3.82
C MET A 74 -3.53 -5.29 4.17
N VAL A 75 -2.62 -6.14 3.69
CA VAL A 75 -1.18 -5.91 3.83
C VAL A 75 -0.78 -4.60 3.11
N ALA A 76 -1.25 -4.40 1.88
CA ALA A 76 -1.05 -3.14 1.16
C ALA A 76 -1.61 -1.92 1.91
N LEU A 77 -2.83 -2.02 2.46
CA LEU A 77 -3.46 -0.94 3.22
C LEU A 77 -2.73 -0.63 4.54
N GLY A 78 -2.13 -1.64 5.18
CA GLY A 78 -1.25 -1.44 6.33
C GLY A 78 -0.02 -0.61 5.97
N ALA A 79 0.63 -0.94 4.86
CA ALA A 79 1.79 -0.19 4.36
C ALA A 79 1.42 1.27 4.04
N VAL A 80 0.27 1.49 3.37
CA VAL A 80 -0.28 2.83 3.11
C VAL A 80 -0.54 3.59 4.42
N ALA A 81 -1.09 2.93 5.44
CA ALA A 81 -1.38 3.59 6.71
C ALA A 81 -0.12 4.12 7.39
N ARG A 82 1.01 3.41 7.28
CA ARG A 82 2.30 3.90 7.77
C ARG A 82 2.78 5.12 6.99
N VAL A 83 2.61 5.15 5.67
CA VAL A 83 2.91 6.34 4.86
C VAL A 83 2.07 7.54 5.31
N LEU A 84 0.76 7.35 5.44
CA LEU A 84 -0.16 8.42 5.83
C LEU A 84 0.11 8.96 7.24
N GLU A 85 0.59 8.11 8.15
CA GLU A 85 1.05 8.52 9.47
C GLU A 85 2.31 9.39 9.39
N LEU A 86 3.31 9.00 8.60
CA LEU A 86 4.53 9.79 8.38
C LEU A 86 4.22 11.18 7.81
N GLU A 87 3.25 11.25 6.90
CA GLU A 87 2.76 12.50 6.30
C GLU A 87 1.82 13.29 7.23
N LYS A 88 1.54 12.78 8.43
CA LYS A 88 0.61 13.40 9.40
C LYS A 88 -0.80 13.61 8.83
N ILE A 89 -1.22 12.80 7.86
CA ILE A 89 -2.53 12.87 7.21
C ILE A 89 -3.57 12.11 8.02
N ALA A 90 -3.23 10.91 8.50
CA ALA A 90 -4.17 10.06 9.22
C ALA A 90 -3.46 9.15 10.22
N LYS A 91 -4.16 8.84 11.32
CA LYS A 91 -3.68 7.88 12.33
C LYS A 91 -3.94 6.44 11.86
N PRO A 92 -2.97 5.51 12.02
CA PRO A 92 -3.13 4.14 11.55
C PRO A 92 -4.33 3.43 12.19
N GLU A 93 -4.64 3.70 13.47
CA GLU A 93 -5.77 3.11 14.18
C GLU A 93 -7.11 3.55 13.58
N SER A 94 -7.18 4.79 13.08
CA SER A 94 -8.40 5.33 12.46
C SER A 94 -8.66 4.65 11.12
N ILE A 95 -7.60 4.47 10.32
CA ILE A 95 -7.66 3.75 9.04
C ILE A 95 -8.07 2.30 9.27
N LYS A 96 -7.39 1.61 10.19
CA LYS A 96 -7.67 0.21 10.55
C LYS A 96 -9.11 0.02 11.00
N LYS A 97 -9.60 0.87 11.91
CA LYS A 97 -10.98 0.83 12.39
C LYS A 97 -11.99 1.01 11.26
N ALA A 98 -11.76 1.97 10.36
CA ALA A 98 -12.64 2.23 9.24
C ALA A 98 -12.73 1.04 8.26
N ILE A 99 -11.59 0.42 7.95
CA ILE A 99 -11.55 -0.73 7.05
C ILE A 99 -12.18 -1.96 7.70
N LEU A 100 -11.88 -2.24 8.98
CA LEU A 100 -12.47 -3.37 9.71
C LEU A 100 -14.00 -3.24 9.90
N GLY A 101 -14.55 -2.03 9.77
CA GLY A 101 -15.99 -1.81 9.72
C GLY A 101 -16.64 -2.29 8.42
N LYS A 102 -15.87 -2.47 7.34
CA LYS A 102 -16.35 -2.88 6.00
C LYS A 102 -16.10 -4.35 5.69
N VAL A 103 -15.23 -5.04 6.44
CA VAL A 103 -14.95 -6.47 6.22
C VAL A 103 -15.98 -7.36 6.92
N PRO A 104 -16.28 -8.56 6.39
CA PRO A 104 -17.17 -9.52 7.05
C PRO A 104 -16.73 -9.86 8.48
N GLN A 105 -17.70 -10.05 9.38
CA GLN A 105 -17.41 -10.27 10.81
C GLN A 105 -16.49 -11.48 11.04
N GLY A 106 -16.69 -12.57 10.30
CA GLY A 106 -15.89 -13.80 10.42
C GLY A 106 -14.44 -13.68 9.95
N THR A 107 -14.04 -12.58 9.31
CA THR A 107 -12.68 -12.37 8.79
C THR A 107 -11.96 -11.20 9.45
N LYS A 108 -12.57 -10.50 10.42
CA LYS A 108 -12.00 -9.31 11.06
C LYS A 108 -10.61 -9.54 11.67
N GLN A 109 -10.43 -10.65 12.39
CA GLN A 109 -9.14 -10.95 13.03
C GLN A 109 -8.04 -11.13 11.99
N LEU A 110 -8.32 -11.89 10.93
CA LEU A 110 -7.36 -12.13 9.84
C LEU A 110 -7.00 -10.83 9.10
N ASN A 111 -8.00 -10.01 8.76
CA ASN A 111 -7.77 -8.72 8.10
C ASN A 111 -7.01 -7.75 9.01
N SER A 112 -7.27 -7.79 10.32
CA SER A 112 -6.55 -6.99 11.32
C SER A 112 -5.07 -7.38 11.38
N GLN A 113 -4.76 -8.68 11.42
CA GLN A 113 -3.37 -9.17 11.42
C GLN A 113 -2.66 -8.81 10.11
N ALA A 114 -3.31 -8.99 8.97
CA ALA A 114 -2.75 -8.63 7.68
C ALA A 114 -2.43 -7.13 7.57
N PHE A 115 -3.29 -6.27 8.11
CA PHE A 115 -3.03 -4.84 8.21
C PHE A 115 -1.79 -4.54 9.06
N ASP A 116 -1.65 -5.19 10.22
CA ASP A 116 -0.51 -4.97 11.12
C ASP A 116 0.81 -5.40 10.49
N GLU A 117 0.84 -6.55 9.80
CA GLU A 117 2.01 -6.99 9.05
C GLU A 117 2.40 -5.99 7.95
N GLY A 118 1.41 -5.48 7.20
CA GLY A 118 1.63 -4.46 6.18
C GLY A 118 2.24 -3.17 6.73
N TYR A 119 1.73 -2.72 7.88
CA TYR A 119 2.22 -1.53 8.55
C TYR A 119 3.69 -1.70 9.01
N GLU A 120 4.01 -2.84 9.64
CA GLU A 120 5.37 -3.11 10.09
C GLU A 120 6.35 -3.36 8.93
N LEU A 121 5.91 -3.95 7.81
CA LEU A 121 6.73 -4.09 6.61
C LEU A 121 7.24 -2.72 6.13
N PHE A 122 6.33 -1.77 5.94
CA PHE A 122 6.73 -0.44 5.49
C PHE A 122 7.60 0.27 6.54
N LYS A 123 7.23 0.17 7.81
CA LYS A 123 7.96 0.83 8.91
C LYS A 123 9.43 0.37 9.01
N ASN A 124 9.71 -0.88 8.66
CA ASN A 124 11.06 -1.45 8.68
C ASN A 124 11.77 -1.37 7.32
N SER A 125 11.12 -0.78 6.30
CA SER A 125 11.68 -0.63 4.97
C SER A 125 12.53 0.63 4.83
N VAL A 126 13.42 0.60 3.84
CA VAL A 126 14.18 1.75 3.35
C VAL A 126 13.84 1.91 1.88
N HIS A 127 13.78 3.15 1.39
CA HIS A 127 13.61 3.38 -0.03
C HIS A 127 14.88 2.99 -0.79
N LEU A 128 14.70 2.52 -2.03
CA LEU A 128 15.78 2.17 -2.96
C LEU A 128 16.41 3.41 -3.60
#